data_AF-A0A6B3RAN8-F1
#
_entry.id   AF-A0A6B3RAN8-F1
#
_cell.length_a   1.000
_cell.length_b   1.000
_cell.length_c   1.000
_cell.angle_alpha   90.00
_cell.angle_beta   90.00
_cell.angle_gamma   90.00
#
_symmetry.space_group_name_H-M   'P 1'
#
loop_
_entity.id
_entity.type
_entity.pdbx_description
1 polymer ?
#
loop_
_entity_poly.entity_id
_entity_poly.type
_entity_poly.pdbx_seq_one_letter_code
_entity_poly.pdbx_strand_id
1 'polypeptide(L)'
;MDISFEHLLINEFKVTRIHGINAFDELIKAQNLLPSYHNLLETAKNESHEEWMQNAGTTGSEIRFLEEQAFRHLSKAVILYQSSMEAIVALAESHHEGLATQLRDIKGFKNRWENALTYFDEPTKEFQKYESEFYKELRIPLTHLTPNRQDRLNKIKLISYKKVYNGFRNGWWSFLRLQRGLELTGDNFEDNWRLICERGLNHKSFMEDHPDNIE
;
A
#
# COMPACT_ATOMS: atom_id res chain seq x y z
N MET A 1 -25.62 1.22 32.27
CA MET A 1 -26.09 2.05 31.15
C MET A 1 -24.88 2.85 30.73
N ASP A 2 -24.04 2.29 29.87
CA ASP A 2 -22.83 2.94 29.37
C ASP A 2 -22.84 2.80 27.86
N ILE A 3 -23.23 3.91 27.24
CA ILE A 3 -23.07 4.16 25.82
C ILE A 3 -21.78 4.98 25.71
N SER A 4 -20.95 4.66 24.72
CA SER A 4 -19.87 5.48 24.14
C SER A 4 -18.41 5.24 24.56
N PHE A 5 -17.77 4.31 23.84
CA PHE A 5 -16.44 4.56 23.26
C PHE A 5 -16.37 3.95 21.84
N GLU A 6 -17.04 2.81 21.63
CA GLU A 6 -17.16 2.15 20.31
C GLU A 6 -17.94 2.97 19.26
N HIS A 7 -18.83 3.88 19.65
CA HIS A 7 -19.69 4.58 18.68
C HIS A 7 -19.17 5.94 18.20
N LEU A 8 -18.19 6.55 18.87
CA LEU A 8 -17.61 7.84 18.45
C LEU A 8 -16.37 7.68 17.57
N LEU A 9 -15.62 6.59 17.71
CA LEU A 9 -14.42 6.31 16.92
C LEU A 9 -14.68 5.63 15.55
N ILE A 10 -15.91 5.29 15.20
CA ILE A 10 -16.20 4.54 13.94
C ILE A 10 -16.52 5.47 12.76
N ASN A 11 -16.97 6.71 13.00
CA ASN A 11 -17.48 7.57 11.92
C ASN A 11 -16.39 8.43 11.24
N GLU A 12 -15.42 8.97 11.97
CA GLU A 12 -14.35 9.80 11.39
C GLU A 12 -13.24 8.97 10.73
N PHE A 13 -13.10 7.72 11.17
CA PHE A 13 -12.24 6.72 10.53
C PHE A 13 -12.82 6.17 9.23
N LYS A 14 -14.06 6.53 8.85
CA LYS A 14 -14.68 6.02 7.62
C LYS A 14 -13.82 6.32 6.40
N VAL A 15 -13.28 7.53 6.27
CA VAL A 15 -12.51 7.92 5.07
C VAL A 15 -11.20 7.14 4.99
N THR A 16 -10.42 7.13 6.08
CA THR A 16 -9.20 6.33 6.21
C THR A 16 -9.47 4.85 5.94
N ARG A 17 -10.49 4.28 6.59
CA ARG A 17 -10.90 2.88 6.44
C ARG A 17 -11.39 2.56 5.04
N ILE A 18 -12.19 3.43 4.40
CA ILE A 18 -12.69 3.24 3.04
C ILE A 18 -11.52 3.24 2.06
N HIS A 19 -10.62 4.21 2.15
CA HIS A 19 -9.45 4.27 1.27
C HIS A 19 -8.51 3.07 1.51
N GLY A 20 -8.24 2.70 2.75
CA GLY A 20 -7.45 1.54 3.10
C GLY A 20 -8.05 0.24 2.57
N ILE A 21 -9.32 -0.03 2.85
CA ILE A 21 -10.03 -1.24 2.35
C ILE A 21 -10.03 -1.28 0.83
N ASN A 22 -10.40 -0.18 0.16
CA ASN A 22 -10.41 -0.12 -1.29
C ASN A 22 -9.00 -0.34 -1.87
N ALA A 23 -7.95 0.14 -1.19
CA ALA A 23 -6.58 -0.11 -1.60
C ALA A 23 -6.24 -1.61 -1.53
N PHE A 24 -6.63 -2.29 -0.45
CA PHE A 24 -6.45 -3.74 -0.30
C PHE A 24 -7.27 -4.52 -1.33
N ASP A 25 -8.51 -4.12 -1.61
CA ASP A 25 -9.35 -4.76 -2.63
C ASP A 25 -8.73 -4.67 -4.03
N GLU A 26 -8.17 -3.51 -4.39
CA GLU A 26 -7.45 -3.35 -5.66
C GLU A 26 -6.16 -4.18 -5.70
N LEU A 27 -5.45 -4.31 -4.57
CA LEU A 27 -4.28 -5.18 -4.48
C LEU A 27 -4.66 -6.67 -4.65
N ILE A 28 -5.77 -7.11 -4.06
CA ILE A 28 -6.31 -8.47 -4.22
C ILE A 28 -6.72 -8.70 -5.68
N LYS A 29 -7.40 -7.74 -6.32
CA LYS A 29 -7.73 -7.84 -7.75
C LYS A 29 -6.49 -8.02 -8.61
N ALA A 30 -5.41 -7.28 -8.34
CA ALA A 30 -4.14 -7.46 -9.04
C ALA A 30 -3.53 -8.85 -8.79
N GLN A 31 -3.55 -9.35 -7.54
CA GLN A 31 -3.08 -10.69 -7.19
C GLN A 31 -3.81 -11.77 -7.99
N ASN A 32 -5.14 -11.65 -8.11
CA ASN A 32 -5.98 -12.66 -8.76
C ASN A 32 -5.72 -12.78 -10.27
N LEU A 33 -5.03 -11.82 -10.88
CA LEU A 33 -4.61 -11.89 -12.28
C LEU A 33 -3.30 -12.67 -12.47
N LEU A 34 -2.48 -12.81 -11.43
CA LEU A 34 -1.15 -13.42 -11.51
C LEU A 34 -1.15 -14.88 -11.96
N PRO A 35 -2.06 -15.77 -11.49
CA PRO A 35 -2.08 -17.16 -11.94
C PRO A 35 -2.32 -17.27 -13.45
N SER A 36 -3.31 -16.53 -13.98
CA SER A 36 -3.60 -16.52 -15.43
C SER A 36 -2.43 -15.96 -16.22
N TYR A 37 -1.81 -14.88 -15.74
CA TYR A 37 -0.64 -14.28 -16.37
C TYR A 37 0.54 -15.26 -16.45
N HIS A 38 0.86 -15.94 -15.35
CA HIS A 38 1.94 -16.92 -15.30
C HIS A 38 1.66 -18.13 -16.19
N ASN A 39 0.43 -18.65 -16.21
CA ASN A 39 0.05 -19.75 -17.10
C ASN A 39 0.20 -19.36 -18.58
N LEU A 40 -0.19 -18.15 -18.97
CA LEU A 40 -0.03 -17.69 -20.35
C LEU A 40 1.44 -17.46 -20.71
N LEU A 41 2.25 -16.94 -19.80
CA LEU A 41 3.70 -16.83 -20.03
C LEU A 41 4.37 -18.20 -20.21
N GLU A 42 4.02 -19.18 -19.38
CA GLU A 42 4.54 -20.55 -19.54
C GLU A 42 4.04 -21.19 -20.84
N THR A 43 2.79 -20.94 -21.23
CA THR A 43 2.26 -21.41 -22.52
C THR A 43 3.05 -20.80 -23.67
N ALA A 44 3.21 -19.47 -23.70
CA ALA A 44 3.94 -18.75 -24.74
C ALA A 44 5.40 -19.18 -24.87
N LYS A 45 6.05 -19.61 -23.78
CA LYS A 45 7.43 -20.15 -23.81
C LYS A 45 7.52 -21.54 -24.43
N ASN A 46 6.44 -22.33 -24.31
CA ASN A 46 6.41 -23.73 -24.73
C ASN A 46 5.68 -23.94 -26.07
N GLU A 47 5.05 -22.90 -26.63
CA GLU A 47 4.44 -22.93 -27.96
C GLU A 47 5.49 -23.22 -29.04
N SER A 48 5.22 -24.25 -29.85
CA SER A 48 5.90 -24.49 -31.12
C SER A 48 5.60 -23.37 -32.13
N HIS A 49 6.41 -23.27 -33.19
CA HIS A 49 6.16 -22.29 -34.25
C HIS A 49 4.79 -22.45 -34.92
N GLU A 50 4.30 -23.68 -35.07
CA GLU A 50 2.97 -23.97 -35.61
C GLU A 50 1.85 -23.55 -34.64
N GLU A 51 1.99 -23.81 -33.34
CA GLU A 51 1.03 -23.37 -32.31
C GLU A 51 1.01 -21.83 -32.20
N TRP A 52 2.16 -21.18 -32.26
CA TRP A 52 2.26 -19.72 -32.26
C TRP A 52 1.58 -19.10 -33.49
N MET A 53 1.74 -19.71 -34.68
CA MET A 53 1.07 -19.27 -35.90
C MET A 53 -0.44 -19.51 -35.86
N GLN A 54 -0.91 -20.57 -35.18
CA GLN A 54 -2.34 -20.81 -34.94
C GLN A 54 -2.92 -19.84 -33.90
N ASN A 55 -2.12 -19.47 -32.89
CA ASN A 55 -2.44 -18.50 -31.85
C ASN A 55 -2.05 -17.07 -32.24
N ALA A 56 -1.84 -16.80 -33.54
CA ALA A 56 -1.24 -15.56 -34.04
C ALA A 56 -2.04 -14.32 -33.58
N GLY A 57 -1.56 -13.73 -32.48
CA GLY A 57 -2.12 -12.53 -31.87
C GLY A 57 -3.02 -12.72 -30.66
N THR A 58 -3.36 -13.94 -30.22
CA THR A 58 -4.21 -14.18 -29.03
C THR A 58 -3.39 -14.21 -27.75
N THR A 59 -2.46 -15.16 -27.59
CA THR A 59 -1.66 -15.33 -26.36
C THR A 59 -0.92 -14.04 -25.98
N GLY A 60 -0.23 -13.40 -26.93
CA GLY A 60 0.50 -12.15 -26.68
C GLY A 60 -0.40 -10.94 -26.41
N SER A 61 -1.63 -10.91 -26.93
CA SER A 61 -2.59 -9.83 -26.63
C SER A 61 -3.27 -10.04 -25.28
N GLU A 62 -3.54 -11.29 -24.89
CA GLU A 62 -4.04 -11.64 -23.57
C GLU A 62 -3.02 -11.34 -22.47
N ILE A 63 -1.73 -11.65 -22.70
CA ILE A 63 -0.63 -11.28 -21.79
C ILE A 63 -0.64 -9.75 -21.58
N ARG A 64 -0.63 -8.96 -22.66
CA ARG A 64 -0.66 -7.49 -22.57
C ARG A 64 -1.91 -6.97 -21.86
N PHE A 65 -3.07 -7.56 -22.13
CA PHE A 65 -4.31 -7.20 -21.45
C PHE A 65 -4.22 -7.45 -19.94
N LEU A 66 -3.68 -8.60 -19.51
CA LEU A 66 -3.48 -8.89 -18.09
C LEU A 66 -2.45 -7.96 -17.45
N GLU A 67 -1.37 -7.60 -18.15
CA GLU A 67 -0.38 -6.63 -17.68
C GLU A 67 -1.02 -5.25 -17.47
N GLU A 68 -1.83 -4.78 -18.41
CA GLU A 68 -2.54 -3.50 -18.31
C GLU A 68 -3.55 -3.50 -17.15
N GLN A 69 -4.30 -4.58 -16.97
CA GLN A 69 -5.24 -4.71 -15.85
C GLN A 69 -4.52 -4.77 -14.51
N ALA A 70 -3.45 -5.56 -14.40
CA ALA A 70 -2.64 -5.62 -13.20
C ALA A 70 -2.05 -4.25 -12.87
N PHE A 71 -1.46 -3.56 -13.85
CA PHE A 71 -0.93 -2.21 -13.69
C PHE A 71 -2.00 -1.22 -13.21
N ARG A 72 -3.21 -1.28 -13.78
CA ARG A 72 -4.33 -0.43 -13.39
C ARG A 72 -4.73 -0.64 -11.93
N HIS A 73 -4.90 -1.89 -11.51
CA HIS A 73 -5.25 -2.22 -10.13
C HIS A 73 -4.14 -1.83 -9.15
N LEU A 74 -2.89 -2.14 -9.47
CA LEU A 74 -1.73 -1.76 -8.64
C LEU A 74 -1.60 -0.24 -8.50
N SER A 75 -1.80 0.52 -9.57
CA SER A 75 -1.74 1.98 -9.53
C SER A 75 -2.84 2.56 -8.63
N LYS A 76 -4.08 2.07 -8.74
CA LYS A 76 -5.18 2.46 -7.86
C LYS A 76 -4.90 2.13 -6.41
N ALA A 77 -4.40 0.92 -6.15
CA ALA A 77 -4.01 0.48 -4.82
C ALA A 77 -2.99 1.47 -4.21
N VAL A 78 -1.95 1.84 -4.95
CA VAL A 78 -0.94 2.81 -4.48
C VAL A 78 -1.55 4.16 -4.08
N ILE A 79 -2.41 4.73 -4.94
CA ILE A 79 -3.03 6.02 -4.67
C ILE A 79 -3.96 5.96 -3.46
N LEU A 80 -4.86 4.98 -3.42
CA LEU A 80 -5.82 4.82 -2.34
C LEU A 80 -5.13 4.58 -1.00
N TYR A 81 -4.07 3.78 -0.98
CA TYR A 81 -3.31 3.50 0.23
C TYR A 81 -2.64 4.76 0.78
N GLN A 82 -1.99 5.53 -0.11
CA GLN A 82 -1.41 6.81 0.29
C GLN A 82 -2.48 7.79 0.80
N SER A 83 -3.66 7.84 0.18
CA SER A 83 -4.76 8.68 0.67
C SER A 83 -5.23 8.25 2.07
N SER A 84 -5.23 6.95 2.37
CA SER A 84 -5.48 6.44 3.73
C SER A 84 -4.43 6.93 4.72
N MET A 85 -3.15 6.87 4.34
CA MET A 85 -2.04 7.37 5.17
C MET A 85 -2.13 8.89 5.40
N GLU A 86 -2.52 9.68 4.40
CA GLU A 86 -2.74 11.12 4.56
C GLU A 86 -3.92 11.42 5.49
N ALA A 87 -5.01 10.66 5.37
CA ALA A 87 -6.23 10.85 6.15
C ALA A 87 -6.04 10.58 7.65
N ILE A 88 -5.26 9.57 8.05
CA ILE A 88 -5.02 9.28 9.47
C ILE A 88 -4.19 10.38 10.18
N VAL A 89 -3.24 11.00 9.49
CA VAL A 89 -2.48 12.12 10.06
C VAL A 89 -3.37 13.34 10.21
N ALA A 90 -4.19 13.64 9.20
CA ALA A 90 -5.16 14.73 9.30
C ALA A 90 -6.16 14.52 10.45
N LEU A 91 -6.56 13.27 10.69
CA LEU A 91 -7.41 12.90 11.82
C LEU A 91 -6.68 13.04 13.16
N ALA A 92 -5.41 12.65 13.23
CA ALA A 92 -4.58 12.84 14.42
C ALA A 92 -4.48 14.34 14.79
N GLU A 93 -4.27 15.21 13.80
CA GLU A 93 -4.25 16.67 13.98
C GLU A 93 -5.60 17.22 14.49
N SER A 94 -6.73 16.65 14.08
CA SER A 94 -8.04 17.12 14.55
C SER A 94 -8.33 16.74 16.01
N HIS A 95 -7.65 15.72 16.54
CA HIS A 95 -7.87 15.21 17.90
C HIS A 95 -6.79 15.66 18.89
N HIS A 96 -5.59 16.00 18.43
CA HIS A 96 -4.47 16.38 19.27
C HIS A 96 -3.96 17.78 18.93
N GLU A 97 -4.39 18.79 19.72
CA GLU A 97 -4.01 20.19 19.51
C GLU A 97 -2.48 20.42 19.54
N GLY A 98 -1.78 19.68 20.39
CA GLY A 98 -0.31 19.70 20.46
C GLY A 98 0.33 19.25 19.15
N LEU A 99 -0.16 18.14 18.58
CA LEU A 99 0.28 17.66 17.27
C LEU A 99 -0.06 18.68 16.16
N ALA A 100 -1.28 19.20 16.15
CA ALA A 100 -1.72 20.20 15.16
C ALA A 100 -0.81 21.45 15.19
N THR A 101 -0.41 21.88 16.39
CA THR A 101 0.50 23.00 16.57
C THR A 101 1.90 22.67 16.04
N GLN A 102 2.41 21.48 16.31
CA GLN A 102 3.72 21.04 15.82
C GLN A 102 3.76 20.89 14.28
N LEU A 103 2.66 20.42 13.67
CA LEU A 103 2.61 20.18 12.22
C LEU A 103 2.22 21.39 11.38
N ARG A 104 1.77 22.50 12.00
CA ARG A 104 1.18 23.67 11.32
C ARG A 104 2.01 24.21 10.14
N ASP A 105 3.32 24.37 10.36
CA ASP A 105 4.24 24.93 9.36
C ASP A 105 5.04 23.85 8.61
N ILE A 106 4.81 22.58 8.93
CA ILE A 106 5.52 21.45 8.34
C ILE A 106 4.86 21.09 7.00
N LYS A 107 5.61 21.32 5.92
CA LYS A 107 5.20 20.99 4.57
C LYS A 107 5.69 19.60 4.14
N GLY A 108 4.85 18.96 3.33
CA GLY A 108 5.16 17.68 2.69
C GLY A 108 4.74 16.48 3.53
N PHE A 109 4.20 15.47 2.84
CA PHE A 109 3.69 14.25 3.44
C PHE A 109 4.70 13.56 4.36
N LYS A 110 5.93 13.35 3.85
CA LYS A 110 7.02 12.69 4.59
C LYS A 110 7.26 13.35 5.94
N ASN A 111 7.55 14.65 5.92
CA ASN A 111 7.93 15.38 7.13
C ASN A 111 6.80 15.37 8.16
N ARG A 112 5.54 15.50 7.71
CA ARG A 112 4.38 15.45 8.60
C ARG A 112 4.25 14.10 9.29
N TRP A 113 4.46 13.00 8.57
CA TRP A 113 4.42 11.65 9.13
C TRP A 113 5.54 11.39 10.14
N GLU A 114 6.79 11.74 9.82
CA GLU A 114 7.92 11.56 10.74
C GLU A 114 7.74 12.39 12.02
N ASN A 115 7.21 13.61 11.89
CA ASN A 115 6.94 14.47 13.05
C ASN A 115 5.75 13.96 13.86
N ALA A 116 4.72 13.38 13.23
CA ALA A 116 3.60 12.78 13.95
C ALA A 116 4.05 11.57 14.78
N LEU A 117 4.85 10.67 14.21
CA LEU A 117 5.39 9.52 14.95
C LEU A 117 6.30 9.98 16.09
N THR A 118 7.21 10.93 15.83
CA THR A 118 8.09 11.50 16.88
C THR A 118 7.30 12.17 18.01
N TYR A 119 6.20 12.86 17.71
CA TYR A 119 5.35 13.50 18.73
C TYR A 119 4.78 12.49 19.74
N PHE A 120 4.44 11.28 19.29
CA PHE A 120 3.92 10.21 20.13
C PHE A 120 5.00 9.24 20.64
N ASP A 121 6.28 9.57 20.49
CA ASP A 121 7.42 8.71 20.85
C ASP A 121 7.38 7.33 20.13
N GLU A 122 6.86 7.32 18.91
CA GLU A 122 6.76 6.11 18.07
C GLU A 122 7.95 5.97 17.12
N PRO A 123 8.48 4.74 16.91
CA PRO A 123 9.55 4.50 15.95
C PRO A 123 9.21 4.94 14.52
N THR A 124 10.19 5.49 13.82
CA THR A 124 10.04 5.97 12.42
C THR A 124 10.60 5.00 11.37
N LYS A 125 11.24 3.90 11.79
CA LYS A 125 11.98 2.96 10.91
C LYS A 125 11.09 2.37 9.82
N GLU A 126 9.88 1.93 10.16
CA GLU A 126 8.92 1.37 9.21
C GLU A 126 8.45 2.43 8.21
N PHE A 127 8.24 3.67 8.69
CA PHE A 127 7.82 4.76 7.83
C PHE A 127 8.94 5.17 6.87
N GLN A 128 10.20 5.16 7.32
CA GLN A 128 11.35 5.41 6.45
C GLN A 128 11.49 4.35 5.36
N LYS A 129 11.19 3.08 5.65
CA LYS A 129 11.11 2.01 4.64
C LYS A 129 9.94 2.23 3.68
N TYR A 130 8.76 2.56 4.20
CA TYR A 130 7.60 2.93 3.37
C TYR A 130 7.94 4.11 2.44
N GLU A 131 8.57 5.14 2.98
CA GLU A 131 8.96 6.33 2.25
C GLU A 131 9.92 5.99 1.11
N SER A 132 10.98 5.23 1.42
CA SER A 132 12.05 4.93 0.48
C SER A 132 11.64 3.93 -0.58
N GLU A 133 10.85 2.91 -0.25
CA GLU A 133 10.53 1.80 -1.17
C GLU A 133 9.19 1.97 -1.90
N PHE A 134 8.26 2.74 -1.33
CA PHE A 134 6.91 2.86 -1.87
C PHE A 134 6.56 4.30 -2.23
N TYR A 135 6.71 5.25 -1.31
CA TYR A 135 6.32 6.63 -1.57
C TYR A 135 7.18 7.27 -2.67
N LYS A 136 8.52 7.17 -2.55
CA LYS A 136 9.45 7.73 -3.55
C LYS A 136 9.52 6.94 -4.85
N GLU A 137 9.40 5.62 -4.78
CA GLU A 137 9.61 4.74 -5.93
C GLU A 137 8.34 4.44 -6.72
N LEU A 138 7.15 4.51 -6.09
CA LEU A 138 5.88 4.17 -6.72
C LEU A 138 4.93 5.38 -6.75
N ARG A 139 4.59 5.94 -5.58
CA ARG A 139 3.58 7.01 -5.47
C ARG A 139 3.99 8.28 -6.20
N ILE A 140 5.16 8.85 -5.89
CA ILE A 140 5.62 10.09 -6.52
C ILE A 140 5.67 9.97 -8.04
N PRO A 141 6.27 8.92 -8.63
CA PRO A 141 6.24 8.72 -10.08
C PRO A 141 4.83 8.66 -10.67
N LEU A 142 3.89 7.99 -10.00
CA LEU A 142 2.50 7.87 -10.44
C LEU A 142 1.74 9.20 -10.43
N THR A 143 1.97 10.07 -9.44
CA THR A 143 1.19 11.31 -9.27
C THR A 143 1.86 12.55 -9.84
N HIS A 144 3.17 12.53 -9.99
CA HIS A 144 3.95 13.66 -10.48
C HIS A 144 4.87 13.15 -11.56
N LEU A 145 4.73 13.63 -12.79
CA LEU A 145 5.68 13.30 -13.88
C LEU A 145 6.83 14.30 -13.99
N THR A 146 6.76 15.46 -13.32
CA THR A 146 7.78 16.52 -13.43
C THR A 146 8.36 16.92 -12.06
N PRO A 147 9.61 17.39 -11.99
CA PRO A 147 10.67 17.25 -13.01
C PRO A 147 11.10 15.77 -13.17
N ASN A 148 11.84 15.42 -14.22
CA ASN A 148 12.38 14.07 -14.48
C ASN A 148 11.37 13.04 -15.05
N ARG A 149 10.63 13.43 -16.09
CA ARG A 149 9.61 12.60 -16.74
C ARG A 149 10.11 11.21 -17.15
N GLN A 150 11.28 11.12 -17.78
CA GLN A 150 11.76 9.84 -18.29
C GLN A 150 12.06 8.84 -17.17
N ASP A 151 12.75 9.29 -16.12
CA ASP A 151 13.06 8.44 -14.96
C ASP A 151 11.78 7.96 -14.28
N ARG A 152 10.79 8.85 -14.12
CA ARG A 152 9.50 8.50 -13.50
C ARG A 152 8.69 7.54 -14.35
N LEU A 153 8.70 7.68 -15.68
CA LEU A 153 8.10 6.69 -16.57
C LEU A 153 8.80 5.33 -16.47
N ASN A 154 10.12 5.31 -16.33
CA ASN A 154 10.86 4.06 -16.12
C ASN A 154 10.48 3.41 -14.79
N LYS A 155 10.31 4.18 -13.72
CA LYS A 155 9.83 3.66 -12.42
C LYS A 155 8.39 3.10 -12.50
N ILE A 156 7.49 3.81 -13.18
CA ILE A 156 6.09 3.36 -13.39
C ILE A 156 6.05 1.99 -14.09
N LYS A 157 6.90 1.77 -15.11
CA LYS A 157 6.97 0.49 -15.82
C LYS A 157 7.44 -0.68 -14.95
N LEU A 158 8.09 -0.39 -13.81
CA LEU A 158 8.61 -1.39 -12.88
C LEU A 158 7.69 -1.60 -11.68
N ILE A 159 6.44 -1.08 -11.71
CA ILE A 159 5.41 -1.40 -10.72
C ILE A 159 5.08 -2.89 -10.82
N SER A 160 5.12 -3.58 -9.69
CA SER A 160 4.78 -5.00 -9.60
C SER A 160 4.04 -5.30 -8.31
N TYR A 161 3.29 -6.41 -8.29
CA TYR A 161 2.55 -6.85 -7.11
C TYR A 161 3.43 -6.90 -5.87
N LYS A 162 4.62 -7.51 -5.97
CA LYS A 162 5.60 -7.62 -4.88
C LYS A 162 5.97 -6.25 -4.29
N LYS A 163 6.27 -5.27 -5.15
CA LYS A 163 6.66 -3.92 -4.68
C LYS A 163 5.50 -3.21 -3.97
N VAL A 164 4.29 -3.29 -4.52
CA VAL A 164 3.11 -2.66 -3.92
C VAL A 164 2.77 -3.35 -2.60
N TYR A 165 2.78 -4.68 -2.55
CA TYR A 165 2.54 -5.46 -1.33
C TYR A 165 3.53 -5.12 -0.22
N ASN A 166 4.83 -5.10 -0.51
CA ASN A 166 5.86 -4.76 0.48
C ASN A 166 5.70 -3.32 0.99
N GLY A 167 5.37 -2.39 0.10
CA GLY A 167 5.08 -1.02 0.49
C GLY A 167 3.85 -0.91 1.39
N PHE A 168 2.74 -1.60 1.07
CA PHE A 168 1.56 -1.66 1.93
C PHE A 168 1.89 -2.21 3.30
N ARG A 169 2.72 -3.25 3.38
CA ARG A 169 3.17 -3.84 4.65
C ARG A 169 3.94 -2.83 5.50
N ASN A 170 4.97 -2.18 4.94
CA ASN A 170 5.75 -1.17 5.67
C ASN A 170 4.88 0.03 6.11
N GLY A 171 3.99 0.48 5.23
CA GLY A 171 3.02 1.52 5.54
C GLY A 171 2.04 1.10 6.63
N TRP A 172 1.64 -0.18 6.65
CA TRP A 172 0.64 -0.68 7.59
C TRP A 172 1.20 -0.71 9.01
N TRP A 173 2.45 -1.14 9.18
CA TRP A 173 3.09 -1.05 10.48
C TRP A 173 3.26 0.39 10.95
N SER A 174 3.66 1.30 10.06
CA SER A 174 3.75 2.73 10.38
C SER A 174 2.39 3.30 10.79
N PHE A 175 1.33 2.87 10.10
CA PHE A 175 -0.05 3.23 10.38
C PHE A 175 -0.49 2.75 11.77
N LEU A 176 -0.21 1.49 12.11
CA LEU A 176 -0.51 0.95 13.43
C LEU A 176 0.29 1.65 14.53
N ARG A 177 1.56 2.02 14.29
CA ARG A 177 2.38 2.78 15.25
C ARG A 177 1.72 4.13 15.56
N LEU A 178 1.28 4.86 14.53
CA LEU A 178 0.54 6.11 14.73
C LEU A 178 -0.78 5.87 15.49
N GLN A 179 -1.52 4.80 15.17
CA GLN A 179 -2.73 4.46 15.91
C GLN A 179 -2.46 4.11 17.38
N ARG A 180 -1.33 3.47 17.69
CA ARG A 180 -0.92 3.19 19.07
C ARG A 180 -0.58 4.48 19.81
N GLY A 181 0.17 5.38 19.18
CA GLY A 181 0.45 6.71 19.73
C GLY A 181 -0.81 7.54 20.02
N LEU A 182 -1.87 7.31 19.24
CA LEU A 182 -3.20 7.88 19.45
C LEU A 182 -4.06 7.12 20.47
N GLU A 183 -3.54 6.06 21.09
CA GLU A 183 -4.24 5.16 22.02
C GLU A 183 -5.49 4.47 21.41
N LEU A 184 -5.49 4.28 20.08
CA LEU A 184 -6.61 3.71 19.32
C LEU A 184 -6.51 2.20 19.10
N THR A 185 -5.31 1.64 19.24
CA THR A 185 -5.05 0.21 19.11
C THR A 185 -4.06 -0.23 20.19
N GLY A 186 -4.23 -1.45 20.70
CA GLY A 186 -3.26 -2.10 21.57
C GLY A 186 -2.06 -2.70 20.80
N ASP A 187 -1.17 -3.38 21.52
CA ASP A 187 0.13 -3.86 21.02
C ASP A 187 0.10 -5.08 20.08
N ASN A 188 -1.07 -5.50 19.58
CA ASN A 188 -1.16 -6.71 18.76
C ASN A 188 -0.99 -6.41 17.25
N PHE A 189 0.22 -6.04 16.84
CA PHE A 189 0.51 -5.63 15.46
C PHE A 189 0.46 -6.79 14.44
N GLU A 190 0.93 -7.98 14.82
CA GLU A 190 1.03 -9.14 13.91
C GLU A 190 -0.32 -9.73 13.51
N ASP A 191 -1.21 -9.93 14.48
CA ASP A 191 -2.51 -10.51 14.21
C ASP A 191 -3.31 -9.62 13.25
N ASN A 192 -3.12 -8.29 13.32
CA ASN A 192 -3.80 -7.34 12.44
C ASN A 192 -3.39 -7.50 10.96
N TRP A 193 -2.10 -7.65 10.66
CA TRP A 193 -1.66 -7.86 9.27
C TRP A 193 -2.10 -9.25 8.76
N ARG A 194 -1.98 -10.28 9.60
CA ARG A 194 -2.44 -11.64 9.26
C ARG A 194 -3.93 -11.64 8.91
N LEU A 195 -4.76 -10.98 9.72
CA LEU A 195 -6.21 -10.86 9.49
C LEU A 195 -6.54 -10.15 8.17
N ILE A 196 -5.76 -9.14 7.78
CA ILE A 196 -5.92 -8.50 6.47
C ILE A 196 -5.53 -9.47 5.35
N CYS A 197 -4.47 -10.24 5.52
CA CYS A 197 -4.09 -11.23 4.52
C CYS A 197 -5.12 -12.35 4.37
N GLU A 198 -5.68 -12.85 5.47
CA GLU A 198 -6.74 -13.87 5.46
C GLU A 198 -7.99 -13.44 4.67
N ARG A 199 -8.19 -12.14 4.43
CA ARG A 199 -9.27 -11.62 3.58
C ARG A 199 -9.04 -11.76 2.07
N GLY A 200 -7.90 -12.29 1.64
CA GLY A 200 -7.66 -12.62 0.24
C GLY A 200 -6.26 -12.30 -0.29
N LEU A 201 -5.39 -11.69 0.51
CA LEU A 201 -3.98 -11.56 0.15
C LEU A 201 -3.22 -12.84 0.51
N ASN A 202 -2.46 -13.38 -0.42
CA ASN A 202 -1.68 -14.58 -0.18
C ASN A 202 -0.50 -14.27 0.78
N HIS A 203 -0.71 -14.43 2.08
CA HIS A 203 0.32 -14.27 3.12
C HIS A 203 1.53 -15.18 2.92
N LYS A 204 1.36 -16.30 2.20
CA LYS A 204 2.43 -17.27 1.94
C LYS A 204 3.37 -16.86 0.81
N SER A 205 2.99 -15.87 -0.02
CA SER A 205 3.83 -15.44 -1.15
C SER A 205 5.03 -14.60 -0.73
N PHE A 206 4.99 -13.98 0.45
CA PHE A 206 6.08 -13.19 1.02
C PHE A 206 6.10 -13.42 2.54
N MET A 207 6.57 -14.60 2.95
CA MET A 207 6.76 -14.91 4.36
C MET A 207 7.81 -13.99 5.01
N GLU A 208 7.62 -13.80 6.32
CA GLU A 208 8.60 -13.50 7.37
C GLU A 208 8.78 -12.06 7.92
N ASP A 209 8.86 -12.11 9.26
CA ASP A 209 9.27 -11.29 10.41
C ASP A 209 8.71 -9.89 10.70
N HIS A 210 8.33 -9.76 11.99
CA HIS A 210 7.94 -8.54 12.68
C HIS A 210 9.01 -7.46 12.54
N PRO A 211 8.64 -6.16 12.45
CA PRO A 211 9.61 -5.08 12.52
C PRO A 211 10.51 -5.12 13.78
N ASP A 212 9.99 -5.66 14.90
CA ASP A 212 10.76 -5.82 16.15
C ASP A 212 11.57 -7.13 16.22
N ASN A 213 11.48 -8.01 15.22
CA ASN A 213 12.29 -9.24 15.11
C ASN A 213 13.49 -9.09 14.16
N ILE A 214 13.81 -7.87 13.72
CA ILE A 214 15.02 -7.59 12.93
C ILE A 214 16.11 -7.12 13.89
N GLU A 215 16.91 -8.06 14.39
CA GLU A 215 18.25 -7.80 14.97
C GLU A 215 19.18 -7.11 13.95
#